data_AF-A0A7X7HXM7-F1
#
_entry.id   AF-A0A7X7HXM7-F1
#
_cell.length_a   1.000
_cell.length_b   1.000
_cell.length_c   1.000
_cell.angle_alpha   90.00
_cell.angle_beta   90.00
_cell.angle_gamma   90.00
#
_symmetry.space_group_name_H-M   'P 1'
#
loop_
_entity.id
_entity.type
_entity.pdbx_description
1 polymer ?
#
loop_
_entity_poly.entity_id
_entity_poly.type
_entity_poly.pdbx_seq_one_letter_code
_entity_poly.pdbx_strand_id
1 'polypeptide(L)'
;MRHPLTIPRRGRTVLAGLLLLLAIRPAAAWAWAGQQHVQVARVASRNMPEDAAAFRAFSRSMAFPSIYPDLWKGADSGEAPRHYFEPDRLPAGFDLLALNPDQDQAFTSEIPAAPVDIGIAPWTIVGLLGQMTDAMRTNDWLWAARCGAAMSHYVADLHMPLHCTRNFNGQETWQHGIHLRLESDMTRAFFHAGLIHPAPATHLPDPFRAVMEWIAHSASLVPDILKADIIAKRSAGGRVDTEGYYRKFWELTGDTVVQQLEDAATHLSSLWYTAWINAGQPAIPEPIEDLPPQSVFSGVGIDPPAEGQSLGVVRQGNRTFDIIIWSVMVVFAGIVIVSSLRRSIQARRAKGL
;
A
#
# COMPACT_ATOMS: atom_id res chain seq x y z
N MET A 1 -58.91 -13.66 -0.96
CA MET A 1 -58.21 -14.74 -1.68
C MET A 1 -56.90 -14.17 -2.21
N ARG A 2 -55.75 -14.58 -1.66
CA ARG A 2 -54.42 -14.11 -2.10
C ARG A 2 -53.89 -15.08 -3.15
N HIS A 3 -53.71 -14.62 -4.39
CA HIS A 3 -53.00 -15.37 -5.42
C HIS A 3 -51.50 -15.32 -5.12
N PRO A 4 -50.78 -16.46 -5.10
CA PRO A 4 -49.32 -16.45 -5.03
C PRO A 4 -48.78 -16.02 -6.40
N LEU A 5 -48.05 -14.90 -6.42
CA LEU A 5 -47.26 -14.47 -7.57
C LEU A 5 -46.18 -15.52 -7.85
N THR A 6 -46.43 -16.37 -8.84
CA THR A 6 -45.45 -17.32 -9.36
C THR A 6 -44.51 -16.58 -10.31
N ILE A 7 -43.32 -16.23 -9.81
CA ILE A 7 -42.26 -15.68 -10.66
C ILE A 7 -41.82 -16.77 -11.65
N PRO A 8 -41.90 -16.56 -12.97
CA PRO A 8 -41.53 -17.56 -13.97
C PRO A 8 -40.06 -17.98 -13.82
N ARG A 9 -39.75 -19.25 -14.09
CA ARG A 9 -38.40 -19.84 -13.94
C ARG A 9 -37.27 -19.08 -14.67
N ARG A 10 -37.59 -18.32 -15.73
CA ARG A 10 -36.65 -17.43 -16.43
C ARG A 10 -36.35 -16.12 -15.67
N GLY A 11 -37.27 -15.63 -14.83
CA GLY A 11 -37.02 -14.48 -13.96
C GLY A 11 -36.11 -14.80 -12.79
N ARG A 12 -36.15 -16.05 -12.29
CA ARG A 12 -35.26 -16.53 -11.21
C ARG A 12 -33.79 -16.65 -11.63
N THR A 13 -33.53 -17.00 -12.90
CA THR A 13 -32.16 -17.09 -13.45
C THR A 13 -31.57 -15.72 -13.75
N VAL A 14 -32.38 -14.76 -14.22
CA VAL A 14 -31.93 -13.37 -14.41
C VAL A 14 -31.70 -12.67 -13.06
N LEU A 15 -32.55 -12.91 -12.06
CA LEU A 15 -32.37 -12.35 -10.71
C LEU A 15 -31.18 -12.99 -9.97
N ALA A 16 -30.95 -14.29 -10.14
CA ALA A 16 -29.76 -14.98 -9.63
C ALA A 16 -28.49 -14.49 -10.34
N GLY A 17 -28.53 -14.22 -11.65
CA GLY A 17 -27.42 -13.64 -12.40
C GLY A 17 -27.09 -12.20 -11.98
N LEU A 18 -28.10 -11.37 -11.71
CA LEU A 18 -27.90 -10.01 -11.17
C LEU A 18 -27.36 -10.03 -9.74
N LEU A 19 -27.83 -10.95 -8.89
CA LEU A 19 -27.30 -11.12 -7.53
C LEU A 19 -25.88 -11.71 -7.53
N LEU A 20 -25.52 -12.54 -8.51
CA LEU A 20 -24.15 -13.05 -8.68
C LEU A 20 -23.20 -11.95 -9.20
N LEU A 21 -23.68 -11.04 -10.04
CA LEU A 21 -22.94 -9.83 -10.46
C LEU A 21 -22.76 -8.83 -9.32
N LEU A 22 -23.69 -8.76 -8.36
CA LEU A 22 -23.55 -8.01 -7.10
C LEU A 22 -22.69 -8.73 -6.04
N ALA A 23 -22.47 -10.04 -6.19
CA ALA A 23 -21.58 -10.84 -5.33
C ALA A 23 -20.15 -10.93 -5.87
N ILE A 24 -19.86 -10.35 -7.04
CA ILE A 24 -18.50 -9.98 -7.41
C ILE A 24 -18.11 -8.85 -6.46
N ARG A 25 -17.59 -9.21 -5.29
CA ARG A 25 -16.73 -8.29 -4.55
C ARG A 25 -15.67 -7.84 -5.55
N PRO A 26 -15.42 -6.54 -5.74
CA PRO A 26 -14.22 -6.13 -6.45
C PRO A 26 -13.05 -6.79 -5.73
N ALA A 27 -12.53 -7.87 -6.32
CA ALA A 27 -11.33 -8.52 -5.85
C ALA A 27 -10.22 -7.49 -6.07
N ALA A 28 -9.60 -7.08 -4.96
CA ALA A 28 -8.52 -6.10 -4.90
C ALA A 28 -8.82 -4.84 -5.72
N ALA A 29 -9.51 -3.88 -5.11
CA ALA A 29 -9.30 -2.50 -5.52
C ALA A 29 -7.88 -2.16 -5.06
N TRP A 30 -6.93 -2.17 -6.00
CA TRP A 30 -5.53 -1.77 -5.82
C TRP A 30 -5.56 -0.30 -5.43
N ALA A 31 -5.53 -0.05 -4.13
CA ALA A 31 -5.50 1.26 -3.55
C ALA A 31 -4.03 1.49 -3.10
N TRP A 32 -3.41 2.62 -3.48
CA TRP A 32 -1.99 3.09 -3.40
C TRP A 32 -1.11 2.25 -4.34
N ALA A 33 -1.80 1.40 -5.10
CA ALA A 33 -1.68 1.04 -6.50
C ALA A 33 -0.29 0.56 -6.94
N GLY A 34 0.52 0.10 -5.98
CA GLY A 34 1.90 -0.28 -6.16
C GLY A 34 2.84 0.84 -6.60
N GLN A 35 2.42 1.75 -7.50
CA GLN A 35 3.27 2.76 -8.10
C GLN A 35 3.81 3.75 -7.06
N GLN A 36 2.99 4.18 -6.10
CA GLN A 36 3.35 5.12 -5.05
C GLN A 36 4.35 4.48 -4.08
N HIS A 37 4.06 3.27 -3.56
CA HIS A 37 5.01 2.50 -2.75
C HIS A 37 6.34 2.30 -3.48
N VAL A 38 6.29 1.99 -4.77
CA VAL A 38 7.50 1.84 -5.61
C VAL A 38 8.26 3.16 -5.73
N GLN A 39 7.56 4.29 -5.92
CA GLN A 39 8.21 5.60 -6.00
C GLN A 39 8.80 6.03 -4.65
N VAL A 40 8.07 5.88 -3.55
CA VAL A 40 8.56 6.20 -2.20
C VAL A 40 9.82 5.39 -1.90
N ALA A 41 9.78 4.07 -2.07
CA ALA A 41 10.94 3.20 -1.86
C ALA A 41 12.12 3.59 -2.77
N ARG A 42 11.86 3.87 -4.05
CA ARG A 42 12.87 4.29 -5.02
C ARG A 42 13.53 5.60 -4.65
N VAL A 43 12.74 6.62 -4.30
CA VAL A 43 13.22 7.96 -3.98
C VAL A 43 13.94 7.94 -2.64
N ALA A 44 13.41 7.26 -1.63
CA ALA A 44 14.06 7.05 -0.34
C ALA A 44 15.45 6.42 -0.49
N SER A 45 15.60 5.40 -1.36
CA SER A 45 16.90 4.72 -1.51
C SER A 45 17.94 5.69 -2.07
N ARG A 46 17.53 6.54 -3.02
CA ARG A 46 18.39 7.55 -3.64
C ARG A 46 18.70 8.72 -2.71
N ASN A 47 17.89 8.92 -1.66
CA ASN A 47 18.02 10.00 -0.69
C ASN A 47 19.03 9.72 0.44
N MET A 48 19.68 8.55 0.43
CA MET A 48 20.70 8.21 1.43
C MET A 48 21.88 9.20 1.39
N PRO A 49 22.47 9.57 2.55
CA PRO A 49 23.58 10.50 2.65
C PRO A 49 24.87 9.93 2.02
N GLU A 50 25.89 10.79 1.86
CA GLU A 50 27.12 10.44 1.14
C GLU A 50 27.94 9.32 1.83
N ASP A 51 27.91 9.26 3.16
CA ASP A 51 28.56 8.18 3.93
C ASP A 51 27.90 6.81 3.74
N ALA A 52 26.62 6.78 3.33
CA ALA A 52 25.87 5.59 2.97
C ALA A 52 25.52 5.53 1.46
N ALA A 53 26.26 6.24 0.60
CA ALA A 53 25.90 6.41 -0.81
C ALA A 53 25.75 5.10 -1.60
N ALA A 54 26.50 4.06 -1.23
CA ALA A 54 26.39 2.73 -1.84
C ALA A 54 24.98 2.12 -1.68
N PHE A 55 24.25 2.46 -0.61
CA PHE A 55 22.87 2.02 -0.40
C PHE A 55 21.92 2.49 -1.50
N ARG A 56 22.23 3.59 -2.19
CA ARG A 56 21.41 4.13 -3.29
C ARG A 56 21.19 3.11 -4.41
N ALA A 57 22.10 2.15 -4.57
CA ALA A 57 21.99 1.07 -5.56
C ALA A 57 20.87 0.05 -5.23
N PHE A 58 20.51 -0.13 -3.96
CA PHE A 58 19.41 -1.01 -3.51
C PHE A 58 18.03 -0.54 -3.96
N SER A 59 17.92 0.68 -4.53
CA SER A 59 16.71 1.16 -5.21
C SER A 59 16.22 0.15 -6.26
N ARG A 60 17.11 -0.58 -6.93
CA ARG A 60 16.74 -1.62 -7.91
C ARG A 60 16.06 -2.81 -7.25
N SER A 61 16.61 -3.25 -6.12
CA SER A 61 16.20 -4.44 -5.37
C SER A 61 14.92 -4.23 -4.60
N MET A 62 14.76 -3.08 -3.93
CA MET A 62 13.70 -2.89 -2.93
C MET A 62 12.47 -2.17 -3.47
N ALA A 63 12.59 -1.41 -4.57
CA ALA A 63 11.50 -0.55 -5.01
C ALA A 63 10.29 -1.33 -5.53
N PHE A 64 10.45 -2.42 -6.30
CA PHE A 64 9.30 -3.23 -6.72
C PHE A 64 8.75 -4.12 -5.58
N PRO A 65 9.61 -4.83 -4.81
CA PRO A 65 9.16 -5.62 -3.66
C PRO A 65 8.43 -4.85 -2.56
N SER A 66 8.46 -3.52 -2.55
CA SER A 66 7.64 -2.71 -1.64
C SER A 66 6.13 -2.92 -1.78
N ILE A 67 5.66 -3.55 -2.86
CA ILE A 67 4.24 -3.87 -3.04
C ILE A 67 3.85 -5.23 -2.45
N TYR A 68 4.83 -6.04 -2.01
CA TYR A 68 4.57 -7.41 -1.56
C TYR A 68 3.67 -7.50 -0.31
N PRO A 69 3.75 -6.61 0.69
CA PRO A 69 2.84 -6.63 1.83
C PRO A 69 1.35 -6.64 1.49
N ASP A 70 0.94 -5.88 0.46
CA ASP A 70 -0.44 -5.93 -0.04
C ASP A 70 -0.81 -7.31 -0.59
N LEU A 71 0.12 -7.96 -1.26
CA LEU A 71 -0.05 -9.28 -1.85
C LEU A 71 -0.07 -10.38 -0.78
N TRP A 72 0.61 -10.16 0.35
CA TRP A 72 0.61 -11.09 1.48
C TRP A 72 -0.76 -11.20 2.17
N LYS A 73 -1.64 -10.18 2.07
CA LYS A 73 -3.00 -10.20 2.65
C LYS A 73 -3.82 -11.43 2.25
N GLY A 74 -3.57 -11.98 1.06
CA GLY A 74 -4.26 -13.18 0.56
C GLY A 74 -3.78 -14.50 1.19
N ALA A 75 -2.58 -14.53 1.75
CA ALA A 75 -1.91 -15.75 2.22
C ALA A 75 -1.51 -15.71 3.71
N ASP A 76 -1.38 -14.52 4.30
CA ASP A 76 -1.06 -14.27 5.70
C ASP A 76 -2.23 -13.55 6.38
N SER A 77 -2.96 -14.27 7.25
CA SER A 77 -4.12 -13.73 7.96
C SER A 77 -3.76 -12.65 8.97
N GLY A 78 -2.50 -12.55 9.39
CA GLY A 78 -2.00 -11.51 10.28
C GLY A 78 -1.55 -10.25 9.54
N GLU A 79 -1.63 -10.21 8.21
CA GLU A 79 -1.08 -9.12 7.41
C GLU A 79 -1.92 -7.85 7.47
N ALA A 80 -3.24 -7.95 7.34
CA ALA A 80 -4.10 -6.78 7.20
C ALA A 80 -3.88 -5.71 8.29
N PRO A 81 -3.78 -6.05 9.59
CA PRO A 81 -3.55 -5.05 10.66
C PRO A 81 -2.20 -4.33 10.60
N ARG A 82 -1.24 -4.78 9.79
CA ARG A 82 0.09 -4.15 9.67
C ARG A 82 0.08 -2.88 8.81
N HIS A 83 -1.01 -2.63 8.09
CA HIS A 83 -1.14 -1.57 7.08
C HIS A 83 -1.72 -0.26 7.63
N TYR A 84 -2.10 -0.22 8.90
CA TYR A 84 -2.75 0.96 9.48
C TYR A 84 -2.47 1.10 10.97
N PHE A 85 -2.76 2.29 11.47
CA PHE A 85 -2.95 2.56 12.89
C PHE A 85 -3.95 3.70 13.06
N GLU A 86 -5.09 3.44 13.71
CA GLU A 86 -6.25 4.34 13.76
C GLU A 86 -6.35 5.03 15.13
N PRO A 87 -5.59 6.12 15.39
CA PRO A 87 -5.54 6.78 16.70
C PRO A 87 -6.89 7.36 17.13
N ASP A 88 -7.82 7.60 16.21
CA ASP A 88 -9.18 8.07 16.49
C ASP A 88 -10.10 6.99 17.12
N ARG A 89 -9.59 5.77 17.33
CA ARG A 89 -10.19 4.75 18.20
C ARG A 89 -9.77 4.85 19.65
N LEU A 90 -8.69 5.58 19.95
CA LEU A 90 -8.22 5.78 21.31
C LEU A 90 -9.12 6.79 22.05
N PRO A 91 -9.14 6.76 23.40
CA PRO A 91 -9.87 7.75 24.18
C PRO A 91 -9.48 9.18 23.80
N ALA A 92 -10.46 10.10 23.86
CA ALA A 92 -10.17 11.51 23.62
C ALA A 92 -9.11 12.04 24.58
N GLY A 93 -8.08 12.73 24.05
CA GLY A 93 -6.95 13.24 24.84
C GLY A 93 -5.89 12.20 25.17
N PHE A 94 -5.94 10.99 24.60
CA PHE A 94 -4.87 10.01 24.71
C PHE A 94 -3.55 10.60 24.19
N ASP A 95 -2.47 10.47 24.97
CA ASP A 95 -1.14 10.93 24.56
C ASP A 95 -0.49 9.87 23.65
N LEU A 96 -0.66 10.07 22.35
CA LEU A 96 -0.15 9.15 21.33
C LEU A 96 1.38 9.01 21.37
N LEU A 97 2.10 10.04 21.82
CA LEU A 97 3.57 10.06 21.85
C LEU A 97 4.14 9.35 23.09
N ALA A 98 3.30 9.08 24.09
CA ALA A 98 3.66 8.32 25.28
C ALA A 98 3.32 6.83 25.16
N LEU A 99 2.79 6.39 24.01
CA LEU A 99 2.43 5.00 23.78
C LEU A 99 3.65 4.09 23.93
N ASN A 100 3.47 2.93 24.57
CA ASN A 100 4.56 2.01 24.82
C ASN A 100 5.11 1.37 23.52
N PRO A 101 6.45 1.41 23.30
CA PRO A 101 7.08 0.75 22.15
C PRO A 101 7.02 -0.79 22.22
N ASP A 102 6.74 -1.37 23.40
CA ASP A 102 6.42 -2.79 23.54
C ASP A 102 4.94 -3.03 23.20
N GLN A 103 4.68 -3.76 22.12
CA GLN A 103 3.32 -4.00 21.61
C GLN A 103 2.44 -4.69 22.65
N ASP A 104 2.94 -5.73 23.31
CA ASP A 104 2.15 -6.53 24.25
C ASP A 104 1.76 -5.69 25.47
N GLN A 105 2.67 -4.86 25.98
CA GLN A 105 2.36 -3.89 27.03
C GLN A 105 1.35 -2.86 26.56
N ALA A 106 1.54 -2.26 25.38
CA ALA A 106 0.61 -1.27 24.84
C ALA A 106 -0.83 -1.81 24.76
N PHE A 107 -1.02 -3.03 24.25
CA PHE A 107 -2.35 -3.66 24.16
C PHE A 107 -2.88 -4.19 25.50
N THR A 108 -2.03 -4.45 26.49
CA THR A 108 -2.46 -4.91 27.81
C THR A 108 -2.86 -3.76 28.74
N SER A 109 -2.17 -2.61 28.66
CA SER A 109 -2.36 -1.51 29.62
C SER A 109 -2.89 -0.19 29.05
N GLU A 110 -2.76 0.06 27.75
CA GLU A 110 -2.97 1.41 27.19
C GLU A 110 -4.06 1.45 26.09
N ILE A 111 -4.13 0.43 25.22
CA ILE A 111 -5.01 0.42 24.05
C ILE A 111 -6.29 -0.40 24.32
N PRO A 112 -7.48 0.23 24.36
CA PRO A 112 -8.75 -0.46 24.61
C PRO A 112 -9.38 -1.02 23.32
N ALA A 113 -8.59 -1.58 22.42
CA ALA A 113 -9.04 -2.12 21.13
C ALA A 113 -8.23 -3.35 20.74
N ALA A 114 -8.82 -4.25 19.95
CA ALA A 114 -8.05 -5.38 19.42
C ALA A 114 -7.08 -4.90 18.32
N PRO A 115 -5.93 -5.57 18.14
CA PRO A 115 -4.99 -5.26 17.06
C PRO A 115 -5.63 -5.19 15.68
N VAL A 116 -6.61 -6.07 15.39
CA VAL A 116 -7.35 -6.07 14.12
C VAL A 116 -8.25 -4.85 13.93
N ASP A 117 -8.67 -4.18 15.00
CA ASP A 117 -9.54 -3.02 14.90
C ASP A 117 -8.74 -1.73 14.74
N ILE A 118 -7.66 -1.58 15.51
CA ILE A 118 -6.86 -0.34 15.55
C ILE A 118 -5.62 -0.38 14.66
N GLY A 119 -5.09 -1.56 14.34
CA GLY A 119 -3.87 -1.72 13.56
C GLY A 119 -2.59 -1.75 14.40
N ILE A 120 -1.50 -2.23 13.80
CA ILE A 120 -0.19 -2.45 14.44
C ILE A 120 0.99 -1.97 13.59
N ALA A 121 0.75 -1.10 12.60
CA ALA A 121 1.79 -0.55 11.75
C ALA A 121 3.01 0.05 12.51
N PRO A 122 2.85 0.82 13.62
CA PRO A 122 4.01 1.38 14.33
C PRO A 122 4.99 0.31 14.81
N TRP A 123 4.50 -0.74 15.47
CA TRP A 123 5.33 -1.86 15.95
C TRP A 123 5.90 -2.68 14.80
N THR A 124 5.14 -2.82 13.71
CA THR A 124 5.62 -3.50 12.49
C THR A 124 6.84 -2.79 11.91
N ILE A 125 6.81 -1.45 11.81
CA ILE A 125 7.91 -0.65 11.28
C ILE A 125 9.15 -0.76 12.16
N VAL A 126 9.03 -0.55 13.48
CA VAL A 126 10.20 -0.62 14.37
C VAL A 126 10.74 -2.04 14.53
N GLY A 127 9.87 -3.06 14.44
CA GLY A 127 10.28 -4.46 14.41
C GLY A 127 11.10 -4.80 13.16
N LEU A 128 10.68 -4.30 11.98
CA LEU A 128 11.46 -4.44 10.74
C LEU A 128 12.76 -3.63 10.78
N LEU A 129 12.75 -2.45 11.38
CA LEU A 129 13.96 -1.65 11.60
C LEU A 129 14.99 -2.42 12.43
N GLY A 130 14.56 -3.04 13.53
CA GLY A 130 15.42 -3.89 14.37
C GLY A 130 16.00 -5.06 13.60
N GLN A 131 15.15 -5.81 12.88
CA GLN A 131 15.60 -6.94 12.05
C GLN A 131 16.57 -6.52 10.94
N MET A 132 16.30 -5.40 10.27
CA MET A 132 17.19 -4.83 9.25
C MET A 132 18.54 -4.43 9.85
N THR A 133 18.53 -3.82 11.04
CA THR A 133 19.75 -3.45 11.78
C THR A 133 20.60 -4.68 12.10
N ASP A 134 19.98 -5.73 12.65
CA ASP A 134 20.68 -6.97 13.02
C ASP A 134 21.22 -7.71 11.80
N ALA A 135 20.45 -7.73 10.70
CA ALA A 135 20.85 -8.30 9.43
C ALA A 135 22.08 -7.58 8.85
N MET A 136 22.09 -6.25 8.84
CA MET A 136 23.25 -5.47 8.41
C MET A 136 24.48 -5.75 9.30
N ARG A 137 24.30 -5.76 10.62
CA ARG A 137 25.40 -6.00 11.58
C ARG A 137 26.04 -7.37 11.38
N THR A 138 25.24 -8.36 11.00
CA THR A 138 25.69 -9.74 10.75
C THR A 138 25.98 -10.03 9.27
N ASN A 139 25.97 -9.00 8.43
CA ASN A 139 26.25 -9.05 6.99
C ASN A 139 25.25 -9.90 6.16
N ASP A 140 24.04 -10.13 6.67
CA ASP A 140 22.91 -10.72 5.94
C ASP A 140 22.15 -9.63 5.16
N TRP A 141 22.74 -9.17 4.07
CA TRP A 141 22.15 -8.11 3.25
C TRP A 141 20.89 -8.55 2.49
N LEU A 142 20.68 -9.86 2.32
CA LEU A 142 19.44 -10.39 1.75
C LEU A 142 18.28 -10.17 2.70
N TRP A 143 18.44 -10.54 3.96
CA TRP A 143 17.42 -10.28 4.96
C TRP A 143 17.24 -8.77 5.19
N ALA A 144 18.33 -8.00 5.26
CA ALA A 144 18.25 -6.54 5.39
C ALA A 144 17.43 -5.90 4.26
N ALA A 145 17.64 -6.31 3.01
CA ALA A 145 16.91 -5.78 1.86
C ALA A 145 15.44 -6.20 1.86
N ARG A 146 15.11 -7.43 2.30
CA ARG A 146 13.71 -7.89 2.46
C ARG A 146 12.98 -7.09 3.54
N CYS A 147 13.60 -6.88 4.70
CA CYS A 147 13.05 -6.03 5.76
C CYS A 147 12.89 -4.58 5.28
N GLY A 148 13.90 -4.04 4.60
CA GLY A 148 13.87 -2.68 4.04
C GLY A 148 12.74 -2.49 3.04
N ALA A 149 12.55 -3.43 2.12
CA ALA A 149 11.45 -3.40 1.15
C ALA A 149 10.07 -3.50 1.84
N ALA A 150 9.88 -4.43 2.78
CA ALA A 150 8.62 -4.53 3.53
C ALA A 150 8.33 -3.26 4.34
N MET A 151 9.35 -2.71 5.02
CA MET A 151 9.23 -1.50 5.82
C MET A 151 8.81 -0.30 4.97
N SER A 152 9.28 -0.22 3.72
CA SER A 152 8.87 0.86 2.80
C SER A 152 7.38 0.87 2.51
N HIS A 153 6.71 -0.28 2.56
CA HIS A 153 5.27 -0.37 2.38
C HIS A 153 4.54 0.31 3.55
N TYR A 154 4.79 -0.19 4.76
CA TYR A 154 4.09 0.26 5.97
C TYR A 154 4.40 1.73 6.29
N VAL A 155 5.62 2.20 6.01
CA VAL A 155 5.93 3.64 6.15
C VAL A 155 5.09 4.45 5.17
N ALA A 156 4.98 4.05 3.89
CA ALA A 156 4.15 4.75 2.93
C ALA A 156 2.66 4.72 3.29
N ASP A 157 2.15 3.59 3.80
CA ASP A 157 0.78 3.47 4.33
C ASP A 157 0.51 4.51 5.42
N LEU A 158 1.40 4.64 6.40
CA LEU A 158 1.22 5.60 7.48
C LEU A 158 1.32 7.07 7.05
N HIS A 159 1.76 7.33 5.82
CA HIS A 159 1.69 8.66 5.20
C HIS A 159 0.46 8.81 4.30
N MET A 160 -0.35 7.78 4.15
CA MET A 160 -1.70 7.89 3.61
C MET A 160 -2.65 8.27 4.76
N PRO A 161 -3.21 9.50 4.80
CA PRO A 161 -4.00 9.94 5.94
C PRO A 161 -5.19 9.03 6.29
N LEU A 162 -5.82 8.42 5.29
CA LEU A 162 -6.93 7.48 5.48
C LEU A 162 -6.50 6.12 6.03
N HIS A 163 -5.21 5.76 6.11
CA HIS A 163 -4.72 4.61 6.90
C HIS A 163 -4.53 4.97 8.39
N CYS A 164 -4.79 6.23 8.76
CA CYS A 164 -4.67 6.73 10.14
C CYS A 164 -6.03 7.14 10.74
N THR A 165 -7.13 6.51 10.31
CA THR A 165 -8.48 6.81 10.82
C THR A 165 -9.43 5.63 10.66
N ARG A 166 -10.30 5.41 11.65
CA ARG A 166 -11.42 4.46 11.56
C ARG A 166 -12.45 4.81 10.49
N ASN A 167 -12.41 6.02 9.94
CA ASN A 167 -13.22 6.45 8.81
C ASN A 167 -12.47 6.35 7.47
N PHE A 168 -11.54 5.39 7.36
CA PHE A 168 -10.63 5.20 6.22
C PHE A 168 -11.30 5.21 4.84
N ASN A 169 -12.54 4.71 4.73
CA ASN A 169 -13.29 4.65 3.48
C ASN A 169 -14.49 5.61 3.46
N GLY A 170 -14.56 6.56 4.39
CA GLY A 170 -15.68 7.50 4.49
C GLY A 170 -16.98 6.86 5.01
N GLN A 171 -16.91 5.68 5.62
CA GLN A 171 -18.06 4.92 6.10
C GLN A 171 -18.86 5.63 7.19
N GLU A 172 -18.23 6.49 7.99
CA GLU A 172 -18.86 7.21 9.10
C GLU A 172 -19.41 8.57 8.68
N THR A 173 -19.05 9.02 7.48
CA THR A 173 -19.32 10.35 6.95
C THR A 173 -20.07 10.32 5.62
N TRP A 174 -20.50 9.12 5.19
CA TRP A 174 -21.24 8.87 3.94
C TRP A 174 -20.44 9.20 2.67
N GLN A 175 -19.13 9.02 2.71
CA GLN A 175 -18.18 9.28 1.62
C GLN A 175 -17.56 7.99 1.06
N HIS A 176 -18.24 6.85 1.27
CA HIS A 176 -17.88 5.51 0.79
C HIS A 176 -17.09 5.49 -0.52
N GLY A 177 -15.92 4.85 -0.49
CA GLY A 177 -15.00 4.75 -1.63
C GLY A 177 -13.96 5.88 -1.69
N ILE A 178 -13.94 6.83 -0.74
CA ILE A 178 -12.98 7.95 -0.78
C ILE A 178 -11.53 7.46 -0.72
N HIS A 179 -11.28 6.36 0.00
CA HIS A 179 -10.00 5.67 0.07
C HIS A 179 -9.43 5.49 -1.34
N LEU A 180 -10.06 4.63 -2.14
CA LEU A 180 -9.67 4.37 -3.54
C LEU A 180 -9.60 5.63 -4.41
N ARG A 181 -10.52 6.59 -4.24
CA ARG A 181 -10.55 7.81 -5.04
C ARG A 181 -9.33 8.70 -4.81
N LEU A 182 -8.93 8.90 -3.55
CA LEU A 182 -7.75 9.69 -3.18
C LEU A 182 -6.48 8.99 -3.66
N GLU A 183 -6.42 7.72 -3.32
CA GLU A 183 -5.25 6.88 -3.29
C GLU A 183 -4.82 6.34 -4.64
N SER A 184 -5.78 6.05 -5.52
CA SER A 184 -5.53 5.45 -6.83
C SER A 184 -6.04 6.27 -7.97
N ASP A 185 -7.33 6.60 -7.98
CA ASP A 185 -7.92 7.23 -9.15
C ASP A 185 -7.34 8.63 -9.38
N MET A 186 -7.29 9.45 -8.31
CA MET A 186 -6.76 10.81 -8.36
C MET A 186 -5.25 10.82 -8.61
N THR A 187 -4.49 10.07 -7.81
CA THR A 187 -3.03 10.00 -7.94
C THR A 187 -2.61 9.43 -9.30
N ARG A 188 -3.26 8.38 -9.82
CA ARG A 188 -3.00 7.88 -11.18
C ARG A 188 -3.21 8.94 -12.25
N ALA A 189 -4.16 9.86 -12.04
CA ALA A 189 -4.47 10.91 -13.00
C ALA A 189 -3.49 12.09 -12.96
N PHE A 190 -2.97 12.46 -11.78
CA PHE A 190 -2.24 13.73 -11.61
C PHE A 190 -0.83 13.60 -11.01
N PHE A 191 -0.57 12.57 -10.21
CA PHE A 191 0.73 12.39 -9.57
C PHE A 191 1.78 11.91 -10.59
N HIS A 192 3.01 12.40 -10.42
CA HIS A 192 4.19 11.90 -11.11
C HIS A 192 5.40 11.96 -10.17
N ALA A 193 6.32 11.01 -10.34
CA ALA A 193 7.46 10.82 -9.43
C ALA A 193 8.39 12.04 -9.30
N GLY A 194 8.41 12.92 -10.33
CA GLY A 194 9.20 14.15 -10.32
C GLY A 194 8.73 15.22 -9.32
N LEU A 195 7.56 15.02 -8.68
CA LEU A 195 7.04 15.89 -7.62
C LEU A 195 7.65 15.61 -6.25
N ILE A 196 8.34 14.48 -6.06
CA ILE A 196 8.85 14.09 -4.74
C ILE A 196 10.28 14.62 -4.56
N HIS A 197 10.46 15.56 -3.63
CA HIS A 197 11.72 16.13 -3.20
C HIS A 197 11.94 15.91 -1.69
N PRO A 198 12.40 14.71 -1.27
CA PRO A 198 12.58 14.41 0.14
C PRO A 198 13.68 15.30 0.77
N ALA A 199 13.55 15.58 2.05
CA ALA A 199 14.65 16.15 2.84
C ALA A 199 15.74 15.09 3.06
N PRO A 200 17.02 15.46 3.25
CA PRO A 200 18.10 14.50 3.47
C PRO A 200 17.82 13.56 4.66
N ALA A 201 18.18 12.28 4.52
CA ALA A 201 17.99 11.31 5.59
C ALA A 201 18.79 11.68 6.85
N THR A 202 18.23 11.42 8.01
CA THR A 202 18.82 11.68 9.32
C THR A 202 18.75 10.45 10.22
N HIS A 203 19.66 10.36 11.20
CA HIS A 203 19.57 9.33 12.23
C HIS A 203 18.42 9.67 13.19
N LEU A 204 17.59 8.68 13.51
CA LEU A 204 16.46 8.79 14.42
C LEU A 204 16.85 8.23 15.79
N PRO A 205 17.00 9.08 16.83
CA PRO A 205 17.34 8.62 18.18
C PRO A 205 16.25 7.76 18.82
N ASP A 206 14.99 8.08 18.52
CA ASP A 206 13.81 7.34 18.97
C ASP A 206 12.88 7.07 17.78
N PRO A 207 13.10 5.96 17.06
CA PRO A 207 12.31 5.63 15.88
C PRO A 207 10.83 5.40 16.18
N PHE A 208 10.49 4.85 17.35
CA PHE A 208 9.08 4.60 17.69
C PHE A 208 8.34 5.90 17.90
N ARG A 209 8.90 6.82 18.69
CA ARG A 209 8.33 8.15 18.88
C ARG A 209 8.17 8.90 17.55
N ALA A 210 9.19 8.85 16.69
CA ALA A 210 9.12 9.48 15.36
C ALA A 210 7.96 8.92 14.53
N VAL A 211 7.77 7.59 14.50
CA VAL A 211 6.63 6.97 13.81
C VAL A 211 5.29 7.43 14.41
N MET A 212 5.17 7.55 15.73
CA MET A 212 3.96 8.08 16.37
C MET A 212 3.70 9.55 16.00
N GLU A 213 4.74 10.37 15.86
CA GLU A 213 4.63 11.76 15.38
C GLU A 213 4.11 11.81 13.93
N TRP A 214 4.58 10.93 13.06
CA TRP A 214 4.09 10.84 11.67
C TRP A 214 2.63 10.39 11.60
N ILE A 215 2.23 9.42 12.41
CA ILE A 215 0.83 8.99 12.53
C ILE A 215 -0.05 10.13 13.02
N ALA A 216 0.38 10.86 14.05
CA ALA A 216 -0.34 12.02 14.57
C ALA A 216 -0.56 13.06 13.47
N HIS A 217 0.48 13.34 12.69
CA HIS A 217 0.42 14.26 11.56
C HIS A 217 -0.56 13.76 10.49
N SER A 218 -0.39 12.53 10.00
CA SER A 218 -1.27 11.92 8.98
C SER A 218 -2.74 11.91 9.41
N ALA A 219 -3.04 11.51 10.64
CA ALA A 219 -4.39 11.52 11.18
C ALA A 219 -5.01 12.93 11.21
N SER A 220 -4.20 13.96 11.50
CA SER A 220 -4.67 15.35 11.54
C SER A 220 -5.14 15.89 10.18
N LEU A 221 -4.71 15.28 9.07
CA LEU A 221 -5.05 15.68 7.70
C LEU A 221 -6.41 15.11 7.22
N VAL A 222 -6.94 14.09 7.90
CA VAL A 222 -8.18 13.39 7.53
C VAL A 222 -9.38 14.34 7.38
N PRO A 223 -9.67 15.27 8.32
CA PRO A 223 -10.84 16.14 8.21
C PRO A 223 -10.85 17.00 6.93
N ASP A 224 -9.69 17.51 6.53
CA ASP A 224 -9.57 18.36 5.34
C ASP A 224 -9.71 17.56 4.04
N ILE A 225 -9.20 16.32 4.00
CA ILE A 225 -9.42 15.40 2.87
C ILE A 225 -10.90 15.07 2.71
N LEU A 226 -11.60 14.74 3.80
CA LEU A 226 -13.03 14.46 3.78
C LEU A 226 -13.82 15.70 3.33
N LYS A 227 -13.46 16.89 3.83
CA LYS A 227 -14.08 18.14 3.40
C LYS A 227 -13.84 18.41 1.91
N ALA A 228 -12.65 18.15 1.40
CA ALA A 228 -12.31 18.33 -0.01
C ALA A 228 -13.12 17.40 -0.93
N ASP A 229 -13.34 16.14 -0.54
CA ASP A 229 -14.21 15.20 -1.27
C ASP A 229 -15.65 15.72 -1.38
N ILE A 230 -16.21 16.30 -0.30
CA ILE A 230 -17.54 16.92 -0.32
C ILE A 230 -17.58 18.10 -1.31
N ILE A 231 -16.58 18.98 -1.29
CA ILE A 231 -16.50 20.15 -2.16
C ILE A 231 -16.36 19.72 -3.62
N ALA A 232 -15.47 18.75 -3.90
CA ALA A 232 -15.26 18.20 -5.24
C ALA A 232 -16.54 17.56 -5.78
N LYS A 233 -17.22 16.74 -4.97
CA LYS A 233 -18.49 16.10 -5.33
C LYS A 233 -19.57 17.12 -5.65
N ARG A 234 -19.71 18.17 -4.85
CA ARG A 234 -20.67 19.27 -5.12
C ARG A 234 -20.34 20.00 -6.41
N SER A 235 -19.06 20.30 -6.65
CA SER A 235 -18.59 20.98 -7.87
C SER A 235 -18.83 20.14 -9.13
N ALA A 236 -18.87 18.82 -8.99
CA ALA A 236 -19.17 17.86 -10.06
C ALA A 236 -20.66 17.45 -10.14
N GLY A 237 -21.58 18.27 -9.61
CA GLY A 237 -23.02 18.00 -9.69
C GLY A 237 -23.47 16.77 -8.90
N GLY A 238 -22.77 16.45 -7.81
CA GLY A 238 -23.05 15.31 -6.94
C GLY A 238 -22.36 14.00 -7.35
N ARG A 239 -21.59 14.01 -8.44
CA ARG A 239 -20.92 12.83 -8.99
C ARG A 239 -19.47 12.73 -8.53
N VAL A 240 -18.98 11.50 -8.37
CA VAL A 240 -17.58 11.20 -7.99
C VAL A 240 -16.81 10.45 -9.07
N ASP A 241 -17.48 10.10 -10.17
CA ASP A 241 -16.96 9.32 -11.30
C ASP A 241 -16.60 10.20 -12.50
N THR A 242 -16.28 11.48 -12.28
CA THR A 242 -16.08 12.47 -13.34
C THR A 242 -14.71 13.11 -13.27
N GLU A 243 -14.19 13.52 -14.42
CA GLU A 243 -12.94 14.27 -14.49
C GLU A 243 -12.99 15.59 -13.69
N GLY A 244 -14.14 16.28 -13.70
CA GLY A 244 -14.34 17.51 -12.93
C GLY A 244 -14.22 17.28 -11.41
N TYR A 245 -14.73 16.14 -10.91
CA TYR A 245 -14.54 15.74 -9.52
C TYR A 245 -13.06 15.57 -9.20
N TYR A 246 -12.33 14.75 -9.97
CA TYR A 246 -10.92 14.45 -9.69
C TYR A 246 -10.01 15.67 -9.85
N ARG A 247 -10.26 16.54 -10.84
CA ARG A 247 -9.54 17.82 -10.98
C ARG A 247 -9.75 18.71 -9.77
N LYS A 248 -11.00 18.86 -9.30
CA LYS A 248 -11.29 19.69 -8.11
C LYS A 248 -10.74 19.06 -6.83
N PHE A 249 -10.76 17.74 -6.73
CA PHE A 249 -10.21 17.05 -5.58
C PHE A 249 -8.69 17.25 -5.52
N TRP A 250 -7.99 17.06 -6.65
CA TRP A 250 -6.56 17.33 -6.76
C TRP A 250 -6.20 18.79 -6.50
N GLU A 251 -7.00 19.75 -6.98
CA GLU A 251 -6.81 21.18 -6.66
C GLU A 251 -6.81 21.45 -5.15
N LEU A 252 -7.58 20.67 -4.38
CA LEU A 252 -7.75 20.87 -2.94
C LEU A 252 -6.81 20.03 -2.08
N THR A 253 -6.33 18.89 -2.57
CA THR A 253 -5.54 17.92 -1.79
C THR A 253 -4.20 17.56 -2.40
N GLY A 254 -3.91 18.00 -3.63
CA GLY A 254 -2.70 17.64 -4.37
C GLY A 254 -1.43 17.99 -3.62
N ASP A 255 -1.33 19.21 -3.09
CA ASP A 255 -0.17 19.67 -2.32
C ASP A 255 0.02 18.82 -1.05
N THR A 256 -1.07 18.51 -0.33
CA THR A 256 -1.03 17.62 0.85
C THR A 256 -0.58 16.20 0.48
N VAL A 257 -1.07 15.65 -0.62
CA VAL A 257 -0.69 14.31 -1.09
C VAL A 257 0.78 14.27 -1.50
N VAL A 258 1.27 15.30 -2.19
CA VAL A 258 2.69 15.41 -2.57
C VAL A 258 3.56 15.52 -1.33
N GLN A 259 3.22 16.40 -0.38
CA GLN A 259 3.97 16.55 0.87
C GLN A 259 4.04 15.23 1.64
N GLN A 260 2.93 14.49 1.78
CA GLN A 260 2.93 13.20 2.45
C GLN A 260 3.82 12.16 1.76
N LEU A 261 3.91 12.17 0.42
CA LEU A 261 4.81 11.30 -0.33
C LEU A 261 6.29 11.70 -0.16
N GLU A 262 6.57 13.00 -0.06
CA GLU A 262 7.91 13.54 0.26
C GLU A 262 8.34 13.17 1.68
N ASP A 263 7.45 13.33 2.65
CA ASP A 263 7.68 12.96 4.04
C ASP A 263 7.87 11.44 4.17
N ALA A 264 7.05 10.63 3.47
CA ALA A 264 7.21 9.19 3.44
C ALA A 264 8.61 8.78 2.95
N ALA A 265 9.09 9.39 1.87
CA ALA A 265 10.41 9.10 1.32
C ALA A 265 11.55 9.58 2.24
N THR A 266 11.39 10.75 2.85
CA THR A 266 12.32 11.31 3.86
C THR A 266 12.42 10.36 5.05
N HIS A 267 11.30 10.07 5.69
CA HIS A 267 11.21 9.24 6.90
C HIS A 267 11.68 7.81 6.66
N LEU A 268 11.33 7.20 5.52
CA LEU A 268 11.82 5.89 5.13
C LEU A 268 13.35 5.87 4.98
N SER A 269 13.92 6.88 4.30
CA SER A 269 15.37 6.98 4.15
C SER A 269 16.07 7.19 5.49
N SER A 270 15.47 7.97 6.41
CA SER A 270 15.95 8.15 7.79
C SER A 270 15.90 6.85 8.59
N LEU A 271 14.87 6.02 8.43
CA LEU A 271 14.80 4.68 9.06
C LEU A 271 15.89 3.75 8.53
N TRP A 272 16.09 3.68 7.21
CA TRP A 272 17.17 2.86 6.62
C TRP A 272 18.55 3.33 7.05
N TYR A 273 18.78 4.64 7.06
CA TYR A 273 20.03 5.22 7.56
C TYR A 273 20.23 4.94 9.05
N THR A 274 19.16 5.02 9.85
CA THR A 274 19.18 4.66 11.28
C THR A 274 19.56 3.20 11.48
N ALA A 275 19.00 2.28 10.69
CA ALA A 275 19.38 0.86 10.75
C ALA A 275 20.87 0.66 10.46
N TRP A 276 21.40 1.33 9.43
CA TRP A 276 22.80 1.22 9.05
C TRP A 276 23.76 1.80 10.10
N ILE A 277 23.45 2.97 10.65
CA ILE A 277 24.20 3.57 11.77
C ILE A 277 24.18 2.64 12.99
N ASN A 278 23.00 2.15 13.39
CA ASN A 278 22.84 1.27 14.55
C ASN A 278 23.49 -0.11 14.36
N ALA A 279 23.70 -0.53 13.11
CA ALA A 279 24.44 -1.75 12.76
C ALA A 279 25.96 -1.59 12.89
N GLY A 280 26.47 -0.38 13.15
CA GLY A 280 27.90 -0.08 13.22
C GLY A 280 28.50 0.27 11.86
N GLN A 281 27.70 0.79 10.94
CA GLN A 281 28.13 1.25 9.61
C GLN A 281 28.90 0.19 8.81
N PRO A 282 28.39 -1.05 8.68
CA PRO A 282 29.06 -2.09 7.92
C PRO A 282 29.22 -1.69 6.45
N ALA A 283 30.23 -2.24 5.79
CA ALA A 283 30.43 -2.06 4.35
C ALA A 283 29.18 -2.52 3.58
N ILE A 284 28.68 -1.65 2.71
CA ILE A 284 27.47 -1.91 1.93
C ILE A 284 27.88 -2.64 0.64
N PRO A 285 27.38 -3.87 0.39
CA PRO A 285 27.74 -4.64 -0.79
C PRO A 285 26.97 -4.17 -2.02
N GLU A 286 27.25 -4.81 -3.16
CA GLU A 286 26.41 -4.66 -4.35
C GLU A 286 24.95 -5.07 -4.08
N PRO A 287 23.98 -4.40 -4.72
CA PRO A 287 22.56 -4.68 -4.52
C PRO A 287 22.17 -6.06 -5.03
N ILE A 288 21.20 -6.66 -4.36
CA ILE A 288 20.66 -7.97 -4.73
C ILE A 288 19.68 -7.81 -5.90
N GLU A 289 19.74 -8.65 -6.93
CA GLU A 289 18.87 -8.46 -8.10
C GLU A 289 17.40 -8.77 -7.81
N ASP A 290 17.12 -9.92 -7.17
CA ASP A 290 15.75 -10.39 -6.91
C ASP A 290 15.52 -10.68 -5.42
N LEU A 291 14.52 -10.01 -4.84
CA LEU A 291 14.08 -10.32 -3.49
C LEU A 291 12.98 -11.39 -3.49
N PRO A 292 13.07 -12.43 -2.65
CA PRO A 292 12.06 -13.46 -2.53
C PRO A 292 10.68 -12.87 -2.16
N PRO A 293 9.58 -13.35 -2.77
CA PRO A 293 8.24 -12.78 -2.58
C PRO A 293 7.57 -13.16 -1.27
N GLN A 294 8.16 -14.04 -0.46
CA GLN A 294 7.55 -14.51 0.78
C GLN A 294 7.49 -13.41 1.84
N SER A 295 6.44 -13.45 2.66
CA SER A 295 6.30 -12.62 3.86
C SER A 295 7.53 -12.75 4.75
N VAL A 296 8.04 -11.62 5.21
CA VAL A 296 9.11 -11.56 6.21
C VAL A 296 8.60 -11.93 7.61
N PHE A 297 7.29 -12.01 7.80
CA PHE A 297 6.66 -12.38 9.08
C PHE A 297 6.32 -13.86 9.16
N SER A 298 5.67 -14.40 8.12
CA SER A 298 5.14 -15.76 8.12
C SER A 298 5.91 -16.73 7.22
N GLY A 299 6.78 -16.22 6.33
CA GLY A 299 7.46 -17.04 5.32
C GLY A 299 6.54 -17.56 4.21
N VAL A 300 5.25 -17.22 4.24
CA VAL A 300 4.27 -17.62 3.22
C VAL A 300 4.44 -16.75 1.97
N GLY A 301 4.39 -17.40 0.79
CA GLY A 301 4.49 -16.73 -0.50
C GLY A 301 3.22 -15.98 -0.91
N ILE A 302 3.30 -15.27 -2.04
CA ILE A 302 2.14 -14.66 -2.71
C ILE A 302 1.27 -15.75 -3.38
N ASP A 303 1.79 -16.96 -3.51
CA ASP A 303 1.03 -18.16 -3.86
C ASP A 303 0.36 -18.74 -2.59
N PRO A 304 -0.93 -19.11 -2.62
CA PRO A 304 -1.54 -19.82 -1.50
C PRO A 304 -0.80 -21.14 -1.25
N PRO A 305 -0.75 -21.62 0.01
CA PRO A 305 -0.03 -22.84 0.34
C PRO A 305 -0.57 -23.99 -0.53
N ALA A 306 0.34 -24.66 -1.24
CA ALA A 306 0.00 -25.90 -1.91
C ALA A 306 -0.58 -26.87 -0.85
N GLU A 307 -1.73 -27.48 -1.15
CA GLU A 307 -2.26 -28.54 -0.29
C GLU A 307 -1.19 -29.64 -0.13
N GLY A 308 -0.65 -29.76 1.09
CA GLY A 308 0.14 -30.92 1.51
C GLY A 308 1.64 -30.74 1.73
N GLN A 309 2.15 -29.57 2.15
CA GLN A 309 3.51 -29.53 2.73
C GLN A 309 3.50 -29.98 4.20
N SER A 310 3.75 -31.28 4.41
CA SER A 310 4.79 -31.66 5.38
C SER A 310 6.13 -31.72 4.63
N LEU A 311 7.23 -31.40 5.32
CA LEU A 311 8.59 -31.31 4.77
C LEU A 311 8.94 -32.52 3.87
N GLY A 312 9.13 -32.29 2.56
CA GLY A 312 9.75 -33.27 1.66
C GLY A 312 9.32 -33.20 0.18
N VAL A 313 10.24 -32.74 -0.68
CA VAL A 313 10.58 -33.27 -2.03
C VAL A 313 9.44 -33.59 -3.05
N VAL A 314 9.52 -32.89 -4.20
CA VAL A 314 9.14 -33.27 -5.60
C VAL A 314 7.72 -33.02 -6.14
N ARG A 315 7.65 -32.04 -7.07
CA ARG A 315 7.24 -32.11 -8.49
C ARG A 315 6.07 -33.04 -8.91
N GLN A 316 4.94 -32.47 -9.35
CA GLN A 316 4.42 -32.51 -10.74
C GLN A 316 3.10 -31.74 -10.86
N GLY A 317 2.97 -30.98 -11.94
CA GLY A 317 1.92 -29.98 -12.16
C GLY A 317 0.64 -30.51 -12.82
N ASN A 318 -0.39 -29.65 -12.83
CA ASN A 318 -1.69 -29.96 -13.43
C ASN A 318 -2.11 -28.87 -14.44
N ARG A 319 -2.16 -29.26 -15.72
CA ARG A 319 -2.19 -28.39 -16.92
C ARG A 319 -3.47 -27.57 -17.15
N THR A 320 -4.48 -27.69 -16.29
CA THR A 320 -5.79 -27.04 -16.53
C THR A 320 -5.81 -25.57 -16.08
N PHE A 321 -5.02 -25.21 -15.05
CA PHE A 321 -4.91 -23.84 -14.55
C PHE A 321 -4.00 -22.96 -15.42
N ASP A 322 -2.95 -23.53 -16.00
CA ASP A 322 -2.08 -22.85 -16.97
C ASP A 322 -2.89 -22.35 -18.18
N ILE A 323 -3.88 -23.12 -18.64
CA ILE A 323 -4.71 -22.74 -19.79
C ILE A 323 -5.52 -21.48 -19.49
N ILE A 324 -6.02 -21.29 -18.27
CA ILE A 324 -6.80 -20.10 -17.90
C ILE A 324 -5.89 -18.87 -17.83
N ILE A 325 -4.72 -18.99 -17.19
CA ILE A 325 -3.75 -17.89 -17.07
C ILE A 325 -3.22 -17.48 -18.45
N TRP A 326 -2.81 -18.44 -19.29
CA TRP A 326 -2.37 -18.15 -20.65
C TRP A 326 -3.51 -17.57 -21.51
N SER A 327 -4.75 -17.99 -21.30
CA SER A 327 -5.91 -17.41 -22.00
C SER A 327 -6.13 -15.95 -21.60
N VAL A 328 -6.01 -15.62 -20.30
CA VAL A 328 -6.12 -14.24 -19.81
C VAL A 328 -4.98 -13.37 -20.34
N MET A 329 -3.74 -13.86 -20.31
CA MET A 329 -2.58 -13.13 -20.82
C MET A 329 -2.67 -12.88 -22.34
N VAL A 330 -3.14 -13.85 -23.12
CA VAL A 330 -3.35 -13.71 -24.58
C VAL A 330 -4.45 -12.70 -24.89
N VAL A 331 -5.55 -12.70 -24.12
CA VAL A 331 -6.62 -11.70 -24.27
C VAL A 331 -6.11 -10.29 -23.97
N PHE A 332 -5.33 -10.12 -22.90
CA PHE A 332 -4.72 -8.83 -22.56
C PHE A 332 -3.73 -8.35 -23.64
N ALA A 333 -2.86 -9.23 -24.13
CA ALA A 333 -1.94 -8.91 -25.23
C ALA A 333 -2.71 -8.51 -26.51
N GLY A 334 -3.81 -9.19 -26.83
CA GLY A 334 -4.69 -8.86 -27.95
C GLY A 334 -5.33 -7.48 -27.82
N ILE A 335 -5.82 -7.12 -26.63
CA ILE A 335 -6.38 -5.79 -26.35
C ILE A 335 -5.33 -4.70 -26.53
N VAL A 336 -4.11 -4.92 -26.04
CA VAL A 336 -2.99 -3.96 -26.19
C VAL A 336 -2.60 -3.78 -27.66
N ILE A 337 -2.51 -4.86 -28.43
CA ILE A 337 -2.18 -4.82 -29.86
C ILE A 337 -3.27 -4.09 -30.66
N VAL A 338 -4.55 -4.42 -30.43
CA VAL A 338 -5.67 -3.75 -31.10
C VAL A 338 -5.72 -2.27 -30.73
N SER A 339 -5.49 -1.94 -29.47
CA SER A 339 -5.43 -0.56 -28.99
C SER A 339 -4.27 0.22 -29.63
N SER A 340 -3.11 -0.41 -29.80
CA SER A 340 -1.93 0.15 -30.48
C SER A 340 -2.18 0.38 -31.98
N LEU A 341 -2.78 -0.59 -32.66
CA LEU A 341 -3.16 -0.48 -34.07
C LEU A 341 -4.20 0.63 -34.29
N ARG A 342 -5.19 0.73 -33.40
CA ARG A 342 -6.23 1.78 -33.48
C ARG A 342 -5.62 3.17 -33.32
N ARG A 343 -4.69 3.35 -32.38
CA ARG A 343 -3.91 4.60 -32.22
C ARG A 343 -3.06 4.91 -33.44
N SER A 344 -2.40 3.91 -34.02
CA SER A 344 -1.58 4.07 -35.23
C SER A 344 -2.42 4.48 -36.45
N ILE A 345 -3.59 3.89 -36.64
CA ILE A 345 -4.53 4.23 -37.72
C ILE A 345 -5.08 5.64 -37.53
N GLN A 346 -5.44 6.03 -36.30
CA GLN A 346 -5.89 7.40 -35.99
C GLN A 346 -4.78 8.42 -36.24
N ALA A 347 -3.54 8.11 -35.87
CA ALA A 347 -2.38 8.98 -36.12
C ALA A 347 -2.03 9.13 -37.62
N ARG A 348 -2.24 8.09 -38.44
CA ARG A 348 -2.06 8.17 -39.90
C ARG A 348 -3.14 9.01 -40.57
N ARG A 349 -4.40 8.81 -40.18
CA ARG A 349 -5.54 9.63 -40.65
C ARG A 349 -5.39 11.11 -40.28
N ALA A 350 -4.83 11.42 -39.11
CA ALA A 350 -4.55 12.80 -38.69
C ALA A 350 -3.41 13.46 -39.47
N LYS A 351 -2.56 12.69 -40.17
CA LYS A 351 -1.45 13.18 -40.99
C LYS A 351 -1.75 13.20 -42.50
N GLY A 352 -2.98 12.88 -42.91
CA GLY A 352 -3.39 12.94 -44.32
C GLY A 352 -2.76 11.86 -45.22
N LEU A 353 -2.37 10.72 -44.67
CA LEU A 353 -1.88 9.53 -45.39
C LEU A 353 -2.88 8.37 -45.36
#